data_AF-A0A9E7HPM9-F1
#
_entry.id   AF-A0A9E7HPM9-F1
#
_cell.length_a   1.000
_cell.length_b   1.000
_cell.length_c   1.000
_cell.angle_alpha   90.00
_cell.angle_beta   90.00
_cell.angle_gamma   90.00
#
_symmetry.space_group_name_H-M   'P 1'
#
loop_
_entity.id
_entity.type
_entity.pdbx_description
1 polymer ?
#
loop_
_entity_poly.entity_id
_entity_poly.type
_entity_poly.pdbx_seq_one_letter_code
_entity_poly.pdbx_strand_id
1 'polypeptide(L)'
;MQHRRPENGAMTFDEVSMERSKSFVKALQELKNLRPQLYSAAEYCEKSYLRSEQKQMVLDNLKSYAVRAIVNAVDHLGTVAYKLTDLFEQQVLDASTMEMKISCLNQQNFTCQAYGDKDGLSQHQTPARTLRHHKHYILPSKYASNMLSWFLASEANSAANGDPLAAPWQASESSSPVNPC
;
A
#
# COMPACT_ATOMS: atom_id res chain seq x y z
N MET A 1 46.62 5.87 -9.59
CA MET A 1 45.37 6.00 -8.81
C MET A 1 44.28 5.25 -9.56
N GLN A 2 43.92 4.05 -9.10
CA GLN A 2 42.87 3.22 -9.70
C GLN A 2 41.50 3.81 -9.35
N HIS A 3 40.68 4.08 -10.36
CA HIS A 3 39.33 4.60 -10.17
C HIS A 3 38.42 3.44 -9.74
N ARG A 4 37.90 3.55 -8.51
CA ARG A 4 37.00 2.60 -7.86
C ARG A 4 35.71 2.48 -8.68
N ARG A 5 35.47 1.30 -9.25
CA ARG A 5 34.19 0.88 -9.84
C ARG A 5 33.12 0.80 -8.75
N PRO A 6 31.93 1.41 -8.87
CA PRO A 6 30.82 1.04 -8.00
C PRO A 6 30.22 -0.24 -8.58
N GLU A 7 30.49 -1.37 -7.92
CA GLU A 7 29.77 -2.61 -8.14
C GLU A 7 28.44 -2.55 -7.38
N ASN A 8 27.36 -2.82 -8.10
CA ASN A 8 26.05 -3.28 -7.62
C ASN A 8 25.48 -2.56 -6.38
N GLY A 9 25.15 -1.28 -6.56
CA GLY A 9 24.18 -0.60 -5.69
C GLY A 9 22.79 -0.82 -6.25
N ALA A 10 21.88 -1.42 -5.47
CA ALA A 10 20.47 -1.33 -5.76
C ALA A 10 20.12 0.17 -5.85
N MET A 11 19.76 0.62 -7.06
CA MET A 11 19.40 2.03 -7.26
C MET A 11 18.21 2.38 -6.36
N THR A 12 18.27 3.55 -5.74
CA THR A 12 17.13 4.03 -4.95
C THR A 12 15.94 4.29 -5.87
N PHE A 13 14.73 4.23 -5.33
CA PHE A 13 13.50 4.45 -6.11
C PHE A 13 13.52 5.78 -6.88
N ASP A 14 14.04 6.83 -6.24
CA ASP A 14 14.22 8.17 -6.83
C ASP A 14 15.24 8.17 -7.98
N GLU A 15 16.34 7.43 -7.84
CA GLU A 15 17.38 7.30 -8.86
C GLU A 15 16.87 6.57 -10.13
N VAL A 16 16.04 5.54 -9.97
CA VAL A 16 15.39 4.84 -11.08
C VAL A 16 14.42 5.77 -11.82
N SER A 17 13.64 6.55 -11.09
CA SER A 17 12.70 7.52 -11.67
C SER A 17 13.43 8.63 -12.44
N MET A 18 14.55 9.12 -11.89
CA MET A 18 15.40 10.12 -12.54
C MET A 18 16.02 9.57 -13.84
N GLU A 19 16.50 8.33 -13.85
CA GLU A 19 17.10 7.73 -15.05
C GLU A 19 16.05 7.49 -16.15
N ARG A 20 14.82 7.07 -15.80
CA ARG A 20 13.71 7.00 -16.76
C ARG A 20 13.44 8.35 -17.41
N SER A 21 13.34 9.40 -16.60
CA SER A 21 13.06 10.77 -17.06
C SER A 21 14.15 11.29 -17.99
N LYS A 22 15.42 11.07 -17.63
CA LYS A 22 16.58 11.40 -18.46
C LYS A 22 16.57 10.62 -19.78
N SER A 23 16.21 9.34 -19.75
CA SER A 23 16.12 8.51 -20.95
C SER A 23 15.03 8.99 -21.92
N PHE A 24 13.90 9.48 -21.40
CA PHE A 24 12.82 10.09 -22.18
C PHE A 24 13.29 11.38 -22.85
N VAL A 25 13.92 12.28 -22.09
CA VAL A 25 14.46 13.54 -22.62
C VAL A 25 15.48 13.28 -23.73
N LYS A 26 16.34 12.26 -23.56
CA LYS A 26 17.29 11.86 -24.59
C LYS A 26 16.60 11.40 -25.87
N ALA A 27 15.59 10.53 -25.77
CA ALA A 27 14.83 10.08 -26.94
C ALA A 27 14.10 11.24 -27.64
N LEU A 28 13.55 12.18 -26.87
CA LEU A 28 12.92 13.38 -27.41
C LEU A 28 13.94 14.25 -28.17
N GLN A 29 15.15 14.36 -27.65
CA GLN A 29 16.23 15.08 -28.32
C GLN A 29 16.66 14.40 -29.61
N GLU A 30 16.78 13.07 -29.62
CA GLU A 30 17.08 12.29 -30.83
C GLU A 30 16.01 12.49 -31.91
N LEU A 31 14.72 12.43 -31.54
CA LEU A 31 13.62 12.73 -32.45
C LEU A 31 13.69 14.17 -32.99
N LYS A 32 14.00 15.17 -32.14
CA LYS A 32 14.17 16.56 -32.60
C LYS A 32 15.34 16.71 -33.58
N ASN A 33 16.41 15.96 -33.37
CA ASN A 33 17.58 15.95 -34.25
C ASN A 33 17.29 15.29 -35.60
N LEU A 34 16.26 14.45 -35.71
CA LEU A 34 15.84 13.87 -36.98
C LEU A 34 15.38 14.93 -37.98
N ARG A 35 14.72 16.00 -37.51
CA ARG A 35 14.20 17.07 -38.37
C ARG A 35 15.29 17.67 -39.29
N PRO A 36 16.39 18.26 -38.78
CA PRO A 36 17.43 18.83 -39.64
C PRO A 36 18.13 17.78 -40.52
N GLN A 37 18.19 16.52 -40.10
CA GLN A 37 18.73 15.43 -40.93
C GLN A 37 17.84 15.17 -42.15
N LEU A 38 16.53 15.09 -41.95
CA LEU A 38 15.56 14.87 -43.02
C LEU A 38 15.53 16.06 -44.01
N TYR A 39 15.61 17.30 -43.52
CA TYR A 39 15.70 18.47 -44.40
C TYR A 39 16.98 18.46 -45.24
N SER A 40 18.13 18.21 -44.62
CA SER A 40 19.41 18.11 -45.33
C SER A 40 19.40 16.99 -46.38
N ALA A 41 18.82 15.84 -46.03
CA ALA A 41 18.68 14.72 -46.95
C ALA A 41 17.73 15.04 -48.11
N ALA A 42 16.60 15.70 -47.86
CA ALA A 42 15.67 16.12 -48.90
C ALA A 42 16.32 17.11 -49.88
N GLU A 43 17.07 18.10 -49.38
CA GLU A 43 17.81 19.05 -50.22
C GLU A 43 18.88 18.33 -51.07
N TYR A 44 19.58 17.35 -50.50
CA TYR A 44 20.53 16.53 -51.24
C TYR A 44 19.84 15.71 -52.35
N CYS A 45 18.70 15.10 -52.03
CA CYS A 45 17.90 14.32 -52.99
C CYS A 45 17.45 15.18 -54.18
N GLU A 46 17.01 16.42 -53.94
CA GLU A 46 16.63 17.37 -54.98
C GLU A 46 17.83 17.73 -55.88
N LYS A 47 18.96 18.14 -55.28
CA LYS A 47 20.18 18.49 -56.03
C LYS A 47 20.72 17.31 -56.83
N SER A 48 20.68 16.11 -56.26
CA SER A 48 21.11 14.87 -56.91
C SER A 48 20.24 14.53 -58.13
N TYR A 49 18.92 14.69 -58.00
CA TYR A 49 18.00 14.47 -59.12
C TYR A 49 18.21 15.48 -60.24
N LEU A 50 18.42 16.77 -59.93
CA LEU A 50 18.63 17.80 -60.95
C LEU A 50 19.95 17.60 -61.72
N ARG A 51 21.03 17.22 -61.04
CA ARG A 51 22.39 17.14 -61.62
C ARG A 51 22.74 15.81 -62.29
N SER A 52 22.00 14.74 -62.01
CA SER A 52 22.29 13.40 -62.57
C SER A 52 21.67 13.21 -63.96
N GLU A 53 22.40 12.62 -64.89
CA GLU A 53 21.87 12.14 -66.18
C GLU A 53 21.02 10.87 -66.01
N GLN A 54 21.33 10.05 -65.01
CA GLN A 54 20.67 8.77 -64.73
C GLN A 54 19.45 8.96 -63.81
N LYS A 55 18.45 9.72 -64.30
CA LYS A 55 17.27 10.13 -63.52
C LYS A 55 16.53 8.93 -62.88
N GLN A 56 16.35 7.85 -63.63
CA GLN A 56 15.58 6.69 -63.16
C GLN A 56 16.23 6.01 -61.95
N MET A 57 17.54 5.80 -61.97
CA MET A 57 18.26 5.22 -60.83
C MET A 57 18.22 6.14 -59.60
N VAL A 58 18.32 7.46 -59.80
CA VAL A 58 18.19 8.43 -58.70
C VAL A 58 16.79 8.37 -58.10
N LEU A 59 15.73 8.30 -58.92
CA LEU A 59 14.35 8.17 -58.42
C LEU A 59 14.12 6.90 -57.61
N ASP A 60 14.62 5.75 -58.08
CA ASP A 60 14.42 4.49 -57.36
C ASP A 60 15.19 4.47 -56.03
N ASN A 61 16.38 5.08 -55.99
CA ASN A 61 17.10 5.32 -54.74
C ASN A 61 16.35 6.28 -53.80
N LEU A 62 15.77 7.36 -54.33
CA LEU A 62 14.97 8.32 -53.55
C LEU A 62 13.74 7.65 -52.93
N LYS A 63 13.03 6.79 -53.67
CA LYS A 63 11.88 6.05 -53.13
C LYS A 63 12.29 5.14 -51.98
N SER A 64 13.36 4.38 -52.17
CA SER A 64 13.92 3.51 -51.12
C SER A 64 14.31 4.31 -49.87
N TYR A 65 14.93 5.47 -50.08
CA TYR A 65 15.28 6.37 -48.98
C TYR A 65 14.04 6.95 -48.27
N ALA A 66 13.02 7.38 -49.03
CA ALA A 66 11.80 7.94 -48.46
C ALA A 66 11.07 6.93 -47.57
N VAL A 67 10.96 5.68 -48.00
CA VAL A 67 10.39 4.59 -47.19
C VAL A 67 11.19 4.43 -45.89
N ARG A 68 12.52 4.37 -45.97
CA ARG A 68 13.39 4.25 -44.79
C ARG A 68 13.30 5.45 -43.85
N ALA A 69 13.20 6.66 -44.39
CA ALA A 69 13.08 7.89 -43.63
C ALA A 69 11.76 7.92 -42.83
N ILE A 70 10.66 7.48 -43.45
CA ILE A 70 9.36 7.36 -42.77
C ILE A 70 9.43 6.31 -41.67
N VAL A 71 9.96 5.12 -41.95
CA VAL A 71 10.11 4.06 -40.94
C VAL A 71 10.96 4.53 -39.75
N ASN A 72 12.06 5.23 -40.02
CA ASN A 72 12.93 5.78 -38.99
C ASN A 72 12.21 6.87 -38.15
N ALA A 73 11.45 7.77 -38.78
CA ALA A 73 10.67 8.77 -38.05
C ALA A 73 9.60 8.14 -37.16
N VAL A 74 8.91 7.11 -37.66
CA VAL A 74 7.92 6.35 -36.88
C VAL A 74 8.59 5.59 -35.73
N ASP A 75 9.77 5.02 -35.93
CA ASP A 75 10.54 4.33 -34.89
C ASP A 75 10.96 5.28 -33.74
N HIS A 76 11.48 6.47 -34.08
CA HIS A 76 11.80 7.48 -33.07
C HIS A 76 10.55 7.97 -32.32
N LEU A 77 9.43 8.18 -33.02
CA LEU A 77 8.16 8.52 -32.38
C LEU A 77 7.66 7.40 -31.46
N GLY A 78 7.76 6.15 -31.90
CA GLY A 78 7.41 4.97 -31.11
C GLY A 78 8.25 4.87 -29.83
N THR A 79 9.56 5.12 -29.93
CA THR A 79 10.46 5.13 -28.78
C THR A 79 10.10 6.23 -27.77
N VAL A 80 9.79 7.44 -28.25
CA VAL A 80 9.36 8.55 -27.39
C VAL A 80 8.02 8.22 -26.70
N ALA A 81 7.06 7.68 -27.45
CA ALA A 81 5.76 7.29 -26.92
C ALA A 81 5.87 6.19 -25.85
N TYR A 82 6.69 5.16 -26.11
CA TYR A 82 6.97 4.08 -25.16
C TYR A 82 7.55 4.63 -23.85
N LYS A 83 8.59 5.46 -23.94
CA LYS A 83 9.24 6.04 -22.74
C LYS A 83 8.31 6.99 -21.98
N LEU A 84 7.47 7.75 -22.67
CA LEU A 84 6.47 8.60 -22.04
C LEU A 84 5.43 7.76 -21.28
N THR A 85 4.99 6.65 -21.89
CA THR A 85 4.02 5.74 -21.29
C THR A 85 4.60 5.09 -20.04
N ASP A 86 5.85 4.61 -20.08
CA ASP A 86 6.55 4.05 -18.89
C ASP A 86 6.65 5.06 -17.73
N LEU A 87 6.94 6.34 -18.03
CA LEU A 87 6.93 7.40 -17.02
C LEU A 87 5.53 7.63 -16.43
N PHE A 88 4.51 7.62 -17.27
CA PHE A 88 3.13 7.84 -16.84
C PHE A 88 2.61 6.68 -15.99
N GLU A 89 2.86 5.44 -16.41
CA GLU A 89 2.51 4.23 -15.64
C GLU A 89 3.15 4.25 -14.26
N GLN A 90 4.43 4.62 -14.15
CA GLN A 90 5.10 4.76 -12.85
C GLN A 90 4.41 5.83 -11.99
N GLN A 91 4.09 7.00 -12.55
CA GLN A 91 3.41 8.06 -11.81
C GLN A 91 2.03 7.62 -11.29
N VAL A 92 1.28 6.84 -12.08
CA VAL A 92 -0.02 6.29 -11.67
C VAL A 92 0.13 5.29 -10.51
N LEU A 93 1.14 4.44 -10.54
CA LEU A 93 1.44 3.50 -9.45
C LEU A 93 1.83 4.25 -8.16
N ASP A 94 2.61 5.32 -8.28
CA ASP A 94 3.04 6.13 -7.14
C ASP A 94 1.85 6.88 -6.52
N ALA A 95 0.96 7.43 -7.35
CA ALA A 95 -0.27 8.06 -6.90
C ALA A 95 -1.17 7.06 -6.16
N SER A 96 -1.37 5.86 -6.72
CA SER A 96 -2.15 4.80 -6.07
C SER A 96 -1.57 4.40 -4.71
N THR A 97 -0.24 4.31 -4.62
CA THR A 97 0.47 4.01 -3.36
C THR A 97 0.28 5.13 -2.34
N MET A 98 0.32 6.39 -2.78
CA MET A 98 0.07 7.54 -1.92
C MET A 98 -1.38 7.58 -1.43
N GLU A 99 -2.35 7.31 -2.31
CA GLU A 99 -3.78 7.22 -1.94
C GLU A 99 -4.02 6.16 -0.86
N MET A 100 -3.38 4.99 -0.98
CA MET A 100 -3.47 3.94 0.04
C MET A 100 -2.91 4.42 1.39
N LYS A 101 -1.76 5.12 1.39
CA LYS A 101 -1.18 5.71 2.60
C LYS A 101 -2.10 6.77 3.22
N ILE A 102 -2.70 7.63 2.41
CA ILE A 102 -3.68 8.63 2.86
C ILE A 102 -4.90 7.95 3.49
N SER A 103 -5.43 6.89 2.85
CA SER A 103 -6.54 6.12 3.39
C SER A 103 -6.20 5.50 4.75
N CYS A 104 -5.00 4.95 4.90
CA CYS A 104 -4.52 4.40 6.17
C CYS A 104 -4.45 5.49 7.27
N LEU A 105 -3.85 6.64 6.97
CA LEU A 105 -3.79 7.76 7.90
C LEU A 105 -5.18 8.28 8.29
N ASN A 106 -6.11 8.35 7.32
CA ASN A 106 -7.49 8.74 7.59
C ASN A 106 -8.18 7.75 8.53
N GLN A 107 -8.02 6.44 8.31
CA GLN A 107 -8.58 5.41 9.18
C GLN A 107 -8.01 5.49 10.60
N GLN A 108 -6.69 5.70 10.73
CA GLN A 108 -6.05 5.92 12.04
C GLN A 108 -6.60 7.16 12.72
N ASN A 109 -6.77 8.26 11.99
CA ASN A 109 -7.34 9.50 12.52
C ASN A 109 -8.78 9.29 13.02
N PHE A 110 -9.66 8.68 12.21
CA PHE A 110 -11.02 8.35 12.63
C PHE A 110 -11.06 7.44 13.86
N THR A 111 -10.14 6.47 13.93
CA THR A 111 -10.03 5.58 15.08
C THR A 111 -9.64 6.38 16.34
N CYS A 112 -8.63 7.24 16.25
CA CYS A 112 -8.21 8.11 17.36
C CYS A 112 -9.33 9.07 17.81
N GLN A 113 -10.06 9.67 16.87
CA GLN A 113 -11.22 10.51 17.18
C GLN A 113 -12.29 9.71 17.94
N ALA A 114 -12.64 8.52 17.45
CA ALA A 114 -13.62 7.66 18.09
C ALA A 114 -13.20 7.21 19.50
N TYR A 115 -11.91 7.01 19.76
CA TYR A 115 -11.40 6.77 21.11
C TYR A 115 -11.52 8.01 22.00
N GLY A 116 -11.14 9.19 21.50
CA GLY A 116 -11.27 10.44 22.24
C GLY A 116 -12.72 10.77 22.63
N ASP A 117 -13.67 10.57 21.71
CA ASP A 117 -15.10 10.76 21.96
C ASP A 117 -15.63 9.79 23.03
N LYS A 118 -15.20 8.53 22.99
CA LYS A 118 -15.55 7.52 24.00
C LYS A 118 -14.98 7.86 25.38
N ASP A 119 -13.73 8.31 25.45
CA ASP A 119 -13.10 8.71 26.71
C ASP A 119 -13.73 9.97 27.30
N GLY A 120 -14.12 10.93 26.45
CA GLY A 120 -14.91 12.09 26.86
C GLY A 120 -16.29 11.70 27.39
N LEU A 121 -17.00 10.81 26.70
CA LEU A 121 -18.30 10.30 27.16
C LEU A 121 -18.17 9.52 28.48
N SER A 122 -17.09 8.74 28.65
CA SER A 122 -16.79 7.99 29.86
C SER A 122 -16.47 8.90 31.05
N GLN A 123 -15.75 10.01 30.85
CA GLN A 123 -15.49 11.00 31.90
C GLN A 123 -16.77 11.68 32.42
N HIS A 124 -17.78 11.88 31.56
CA HIS A 124 -19.05 12.49 31.96
C HIS A 124 -20.09 11.49 32.49
N GLN A 125 -19.91 10.18 32.28
CA GLN A 125 -20.79 9.16 32.83
C GLN A 125 -20.30 8.69 34.20
N THR A 126 -21.05 9.00 35.25
CA THR A 126 -20.89 8.29 36.53
C THR A 126 -21.33 6.85 36.31
N PRO A 127 -20.48 5.83 36.60
CA PRO A 127 -20.85 4.44 36.37
C PRO A 127 -22.13 4.15 37.15
N ALA A 128 -23.22 3.87 36.41
CA ALA A 128 -24.49 3.50 36.99
C ALA A 128 -24.28 2.19 37.75
N ARG A 129 -24.10 2.31 39.07
CA ARG A 129 -23.88 1.18 39.96
C ARG A 129 -25.18 0.41 40.02
N THR A 130 -25.33 -0.56 39.11
CA THR A 130 -26.45 -1.50 39.14
C THR A 130 -26.28 -2.34 40.40
N LEU A 131 -26.88 -1.90 41.49
CA LEU A 131 -27.04 -2.71 42.69
C LEU A 131 -27.83 -3.94 42.26
N ARG A 132 -27.14 -5.07 42.10
CA ARG A 132 -27.79 -6.38 41.96
C ARG A 132 -28.41 -6.73 43.30
N HIS A 133 -29.62 -6.22 43.52
CA HIS A 133 -30.43 -6.52 44.69
C HIS A 133 -30.72 -8.03 44.68
N HIS A 134 -30.12 -8.76 45.62
CA HIS A 134 -30.47 -10.16 45.83
C HIS A 134 -31.81 -10.21 46.56
N LYS A 135 -32.73 -11.06 46.12
CA LYS A 135 -34.03 -11.24 46.80
C LYS A 135 -33.78 -11.92 48.14
N HIS A 136 -33.79 -11.18 49.24
CA HIS A 136 -33.79 -11.74 50.58
C HIS A 136 -35.20 -12.28 50.87
N TYR A 137 -35.36 -13.60 50.91
CA TYR A 137 -36.59 -14.20 51.44
C TYR A 137 -36.52 -14.17 52.96
N ILE A 138 -37.42 -13.41 53.59
CA ILE A 138 -37.60 -13.44 55.05
C ILE A 138 -38.37 -14.73 55.36
N LEU A 139 -37.69 -15.74 55.92
CA LEU A 139 -38.32 -16.99 56.30
C LEU A 139 -39.05 -16.82 57.64
N PRO A 140 -40.36 -17.12 57.74
CA PRO A 140 -41.09 -17.06 59.00
C PRO A 140 -40.50 -18.02 60.04
N SER A 141 -40.35 -17.53 61.27
CA SER A 141 -39.67 -18.15 62.43
C SER A 141 -40.04 -19.62 62.75
N LYS A 142 -41.12 -20.17 62.18
CA LYS A 142 -41.56 -21.56 62.43
C LYS A 142 -40.70 -22.64 61.77
N TYR A 143 -39.84 -22.30 60.79
CA TYR A 143 -39.00 -23.29 60.07
C TYR A 143 -37.50 -23.18 60.38
N ALA A 144 -37.07 -22.16 61.14
CA ALA A 144 -35.67 -21.95 61.50
C ALA A 144 -35.16 -23.00 62.53
N SER A 145 -36.03 -23.44 63.44
CA SER A 145 -35.67 -24.40 64.51
C SER A 145 -35.27 -25.76 63.94
N ASN A 146 -35.90 -26.16 62.83
CA ASN A 146 -35.69 -27.45 62.20
C ASN A 146 -34.37 -27.44 61.42
N MET A 147 -34.04 -26.30 60.80
CA MET A 147 -32.87 -26.14 59.93
C MET A 147 -31.56 -26.09 60.73
N LEU A 148 -31.55 -25.44 61.90
CA LEU A 148 -30.42 -25.47 62.84
C LEU A 148 -30.13 -26.88 63.36
N SER A 149 -31.16 -27.71 63.56
CA SER A 149 -30.99 -29.12 63.96
C SER A 149 -30.28 -29.96 62.91
N TRP A 150 -30.58 -29.77 61.62
CA TRP A 150 -29.91 -30.48 60.53
C TRP A 150 -28.47 -30.00 60.33
N PHE A 151 -28.20 -28.70 60.48
CA PHE A 151 -26.86 -28.13 60.30
C PHE A 151 -25.89 -28.59 61.41
N LEU A 152 -26.33 -28.57 62.67
CA LEU A 152 -25.54 -29.08 63.80
C LEU A 152 -25.29 -30.60 63.71
N ALA A 153 -26.25 -31.37 63.19
CA ALA A 153 -26.08 -32.80 62.95
C ALA A 153 -25.08 -33.10 61.80
N SER A 154 -24.97 -32.21 60.81
CA SER A 154 -24.02 -32.33 59.70
C SER A 154 -22.59 -31.93 60.09
N GLU A 155 -22.41 -30.94 60.97
CA GLU A 155 -21.10 -30.55 61.52
C GLU A 155 -20.50 -31.63 62.42
N ALA A 156 -21.33 -32.31 63.23
CA ALA A 156 -20.87 -33.39 64.12
C ALA A 156 -20.36 -34.65 63.37
N ASN A 157 -20.86 -34.89 62.16
CA ASN A 157 -20.45 -36.04 61.33
C ASN A 157 -19.27 -35.73 60.37
N SER A 158 -18.91 -34.46 60.19
CA SER A 158 -17.84 -34.06 59.26
C SER A 158 -16.46 -33.94 59.91
N ALA A 159 -16.36 -34.04 61.24
CA ALA A 159 -15.08 -34.00 61.97
C ALA A 159 -14.28 -35.31 61.94
N ALA A 160 -14.70 -36.33 61.17
CA ALA A 160 -14.12 -37.67 61.20
C ALA A 160 -13.35 -38.12 59.95
N ASN A 161 -13.23 -37.32 58.88
CA ASN A 161 -12.35 -37.66 57.75
C ASN A 161 -11.79 -36.38 57.12
N GLY A 162 -10.52 -36.08 57.37
CA GLY A 162 -9.80 -34.99 56.73
C GLY A 162 -9.13 -35.46 55.44
N ASP A 163 -9.24 -34.65 54.37
CA ASP A 163 -8.15 -34.37 53.43
C ASP A 163 -8.50 -33.14 52.55
N PRO A 164 -7.58 -32.19 52.33
CA PRO A 164 -7.84 -30.98 51.56
C PRO A 164 -7.43 -31.15 50.10
N LEU A 165 -8.41 -31.19 49.18
CA LEU A 165 -8.14 -31.15 47.74
C LEU A 165 -8.41 -29.74 47.18
N ALA A 166 -7.35 -29.24 46.55
CA ALA A 166 -7.24 -28.03 45.76
C ALA A 166 -8.30 -27.92 44.65
N ALA A 167 -8.51 -26.70 44.15
CA ALA A 167 -7.94 -26.21 42.88
C ALA A 167 -8.80 -25.04 42.30
N PRO A 168 -8.45 -24.43 41.15
CA PRO A 168 -8.31 -22.99 41.00
C PRO A 168 -9.29 -22.44 39.95
N TRP A 169 -9.36 -21.12 39.75
CA TRP A 169 -9.99 -20.58 38.54
C TRP A 169 -9.07 -19.58 37.87
N GLN A 170 -8.53 -20.00 36.71
CA GLN A 170 -7.79 -19.20 35.75
C GLN A 170 -8.77 -18.24 35.03
N ALA A 171 -8.35 -16.99 34.87
CA ALA A 171 -9.01 -16.04 33.98
C ALA A 171 -8.53 -16.29 32.55
N SER A 172 -9.45 -16.56 31.63
CA SER A 172 -9.22 -16.61 30.20
C SER A 172 -9.49 -15.23 29.60
N GLU A 173 -8.41 -14.50 29.26
CA GLU A 173 -8.49 -13.34 28.37
C GLU A 173 -8.42 -13.82 26.92
N SER A 174 -9.54 -13.77 26.21
CA SER A 174 -9.56 -13.83 24.75
C SER A 174 -9.42 -12.41 24.20
N SER A 175 -8.21 -12.01 23.85
CA SER A 175 -7.97 -10.82 23.04
C SER A 175 -7.68 -11.25 21.61
N SER A 176 -8.62 -10.95 20.69
CA SER A 176 -8.39 -11.10 19.25
C SER A 176 -7.51 -9.94 18.76
N PRO A 177 -6.49 -10.20 17.93
CA PRO A 177 -5.71 -9.12 17.33
C PRO A 177 -6.52 -8.48 16.20
N VAL A 178 -6.83 -7.20 16.37
CA VAL A 178 -7.14 -6.31 15.24
C VAL A 178 -5.83 -6.12 14.50
N ASN A 179 -5.70 -6.69 13.30
CA ASN A 179 -4.60 -6.37 12.40
C ASN A 179 -4.78 -4.92 11.89
N PRO A 180 -3.87 -3.99 12.19
CA PRO A 180 -3.69 -2.80 11.38
C PRO A 180 -2.89 -3.17 10.12
N CYS A 181 -3.14 -2.46 9.03
CA CYS A 181 -2.47 -2.61 7.74
C CYS A 181 -0.94 -2.78 7.82
#